data_AF-A0A556PDQ3-F1
#
_entry.id   AF-A0A556PDQ3-F1
#
_cell.length_a   1.000
_cell.length_b   1.000
_cell.length_c   1.000
_cell.angle_alpha   90.00
_cell.angle_beta   90.00
_cell.angle_gamma   90.00
#
_symmetry.space_group_name_H-M   'P 1'
#
loop_
_entity.id
_entity.type
_entity.pdbx_description
1 polymer ?
#
loop_
_entity_poly.entity_id
_entity_poly.type
_entity_poly.pdbx_seq_one_letter_code
_entity_poly.pdbx_strand_id
1 'polypeptide(L)'
;MSNDIFEVWQPISTSYEPPLNLIQITHYPNVEMIIDTNDNQQFKLSYSFHEVLAIRVTPEASRVDLSIPTQNAIQKYLGGSEKGPLTNFLFFKSNKSSFIDWYDTLPTLGSTDIHLEHHIYLMDQIIEIISENEPTVIQIR
;
A
#
# COMPACT_ATOMS: atom_id res chain seq x y z
N MET A 1 15.69 5.22 -13.21
CA MET A 1 14.27 4.81 -13.34
C MET A 1 14.08 3.65 -12.38
N SER A 2 13.01 3.68 -11.58
CA SER A 2 12.69 2.60 -10.65
C SER A 2 12.38 1.31 -11.43
N ASN A 3 12.88 0.17 -10.95
CA ASN A 3 12.59 -1.17 -11.49
C ASN A 3 11.41 -1.85 -10.77
N ASP A 4 10.63 -1.06 -10.02
CA ASP A 4 9.51 -1.58 -9.23
C ASP A 4 8.47 -2.24 -10.11
N ILE A 5 8.02 -3.42 -9.69
CA ILE A 5 6.95 -4.16 -10.36
C ILE A 5 5.76 -4.21 -9.42
N PHE A 6 4.75 -3.38 -9.69
CA PHE A 6 3.53 -3.33 -8.89
C PHE A 6 2.41 -4.13 -9.51
N GLU A 7 1.52 -4.57 -8.64
CA GLU A 7 0.20 -5.07 -9.01
C GLU A 7 -0.87 -4.32 -8.25
N VAL A 8 -2.04 -4.16 -8.90
CA VAL A 8 -3.22 -3.63 -8.24
C VAL A 8 -3.63 -4.61 -7.16
N TRP A 9 -3.82 -4.09 -5.96
CA TRP A 9 -4.21 -4.86 -4.79
C TRP A 9 -5.48 -4.22 -4.22
N GLN A 10 -6.56 -4.96 -4.02
CA GLN A 10 -7.82 -4.38 -3.51
C GLN A 10 -8.15 -5.00 -2.15
N PRO A 11 -7.50 -4.55 -1.05
CA PRO A 11 -7.72 -5.12 0.27
C PRO A 11 -9.09 -4.76 0.86
N ILE A 12 -9.70 -3.67 0.36
CA ILE A 12 -11.08 -3.29 0.68
C ILE A 12 -12.00 -3.89 -0.37
N SER A 13 -12.83 -4.84 0.05
CA SER A 13 -13.76 -5.55 -0.84
C SER A 13 -15.10 -4.84 -1.06
N THR A 14 -15.40 -3.82 -0.25
CA THR A 14 -16.60 -2.99 -0.37
C THR A 14 -16.37 -1.80 -1.30
N SER A 15 -17.44 -1.27 -1.89
CA SER A 15 -17.37 -0.04 -2.69
C SER A 15 -17.18 1.16 -1.78
N TYR A 16 -16.30 2.09 -2.18
CA TYR A 16 -16.04 3.35 -1.50
C TYR A 16 -15.76 4.47 -2.50
N GLU A 17 -15.96 5.73 -2.09
CA GLU A 17 -15.61 6.89 -2.92
C GLU A 17 -14.24 7.48 -2.53
N PRO A 18 -13.29 7.62 -3.47
CA PRO A 18 -12.02 8.30 -3.23
C PRO A 18 -12.19 9.84 -3.13
N PRO A 19 -11.19 10.58 -2.56
CA PRO A 19 -9.94 10.08 -2.03
C PRO A 19 -10.10 9.40 -0.66
N LEU A 20 -9.06 8.67 -0.29
CA LEU A 20 -8.91 8.13 1.05
C LEU A 20 -8.09 9.11 1.88
N ASN A 21 -8.48 9.31 3.13
CA ASN A 21 -7.76 10.17 4.06
C ASN A 21 -7.29 9.35 5.25
N LEU A 22 -6.02 9.45 5.60
CA LEU A 22 -5.53 8.83 6.81
C LEU A 22 -6.04 9.60 8.05
N ILE A 23 -6.75 8.91 8.94
CA ILE A 23 -7.14 9.46 10.24
C ILE A 23 -6.06 9.23 11.29
N GLN A 24 -5.55 7.99 11.35
CA GLN A 24 -4.65 7.58 12.43
C GLN A 24 -3.80 6.38 12.00
N ILE A 25 -2.54 6.37 12.48
CA ILE A 25 -1.70 5.16 12.53
C ILE A 25 -1.36 4.88 14.00
N THR A 26 -1.56 3.65 14.44
CA THR A 26 -1.00 3.14 15.70
C THR A 26 0.01 2.04 15.39
N HIS A 27 0.95 1.83 16.31
CA HIS A 27 2.05 0.87 16.11
C HIS A 27 2.03 -0.29 17.11
N TYR A 28 1.29 -0.21 18.21
CA TYR A 28 1.25 -1.26 19.22
C TYR A 28 -0.14 -1.31 19.88
N PRO A 29 -0.71 -2.51 20.12
CA PRO A 29 -0.12 -3.86 19.93
C PRO A 29 -0.05 -4.34 18.49
N ASN A 30 -0.78 -3.70 17.57
CA ASN A 30 -0.77 -3.95 16.14
C ASN A 30 -0.37 -2.67 15.41
N VAL A 31 0.10 -2.81 14.16
CA VAL A 31 0.19 -1.67 13.27
C VAL A 31 -1.19 -1.49 12.63
N GLU A 32 -1.94 -0.49 13.09
CA GLU A 32 -3.29 -0.22 12.61
C GLU A 32 -3.35 1.12 11.89
N MET A 33 -3.99 1.15 10.73
CA MET A 33 -4.34 2.37 10.01
C MET A 33 -5.84 2.50 9.95
N ILE A 34 -6.34 3.68 10.33
CA ILE A 34 -7.73 4.05 10.15
C ILE A 34 -7.79 5.06 9.00
N ILE A 35 -8.59 4.73 7.99
CA ILE A 35 -8.78 5.57 6.81
C ILE A 35 -10.26 5.93 6.66
N ASP A 36 -10.51 7.14 6.20
CA ASP A 36 -11.85 7.66 5.87
C ASP A 36 -12.02 7.78 4.36
N THR A 37 -13.24 7.60 3.89
CA THR A 37 -13.64 7.78 2.49
C THR A 37 -14.50 9.02 2.34
N ASN A 38 -14.73 9.48 1.11
CA ASN A 38 -15.62 10.62 0.85
C ASN A 38 -17.09 10.34 1.20
N ASP A 39 -17.52 9.08 1.16
CA ASP A 39 -18.86 8.66 1.52
C ASP A 39 -19.04 8.37 3.03
N ASN A 40 -18.10 8.84 3.87
CA ASN A 40 -18.07 8.70 5.33
C ASN A 40 -17.98 7.24 5.83
N GLN A 41 -17.42 6.34 5.02
CA GLN A 41 -17.08 4.99 5.47
C GLN A 41 -15.68 5.01 6.09
N GLN A 42 -15.50 4.24 7.17
CA GLN A 42 -14.18 4.09 7.77
C GLN A 42 -13.72 2.65 7.73
N PHE A 43 -12.47 2.48 7.32
CA PHE A 43 -11.80 1.18 7.30
C PHE A 43 -10.64 1.17 8.27
N LYS A 44 -10.53 0.07 9.01
CA LYS A 44 -9.36 -0.26 9.79
C LYS A 44 -8.57 -1.34 9.07
N LEU A 45 -7.32 -1.04 8.72
CA LEU A 45 -6.35 -2.00 8.21
C LEU A 45 -5.40 -2.33 9.37
N SER A 46 -5.30 -3.60 9.74
CA SER A 46 -4.52 -4.05 10.89
C SER A 46 -3.54 -5.14 10.49
N TYR A 47 -2.26 -4.85 10.69
CA TYR A 47 -1.15 -5.80 10.59
C TYR A 47 -0.73 -6.27 11.99
N SER A 48 -0.25 -7.51 12.09
CA SER A 48 0.47 -7.95 13.28
C SER A 48 1.76 -7.14 13.42
N PHE A 49 2.03 -6.62 14.62
CA PHE A 49 3.27 -5.86 14.86
C PHE A 49 4.54 -6.67 14.57
N HIS A 50 4.49 -7.99 14.76
CA HIS A 50 5.64 -8.86 14.52
C HIS A 50 5.95 -9.13 13.05
N GLU A 51 5.02 -8.77 12.16
CA GLU A 51 5.12 -9.04 10.72
C GLU A 51 5.48 -7.78 9.93
N VAL A 52 5.35 -6.59 10.55
CA VAL A 52 5.71 -5.31 9.93
C VAL A 52 7.17 -4.98 10.23
N LEU A 53 7.95 -4.81 9.17
CA LEU A 53 9.40 -4.59 9.25
C LEU A 53 9.80 -3.15 9.02
N ALA A 54 9.03 -2.43 8.19
CA ALA A 54 9.24 -1.02 7.93
C ALA A 54 7.94 -0.32 7.56
N ILE A 55 7.81 0.94 7.98
CA ILE A 55 6.74 1.85 7.56
C ILE A 55 7.40 3.12 7.06
N ARG A 56 6.97 3.60 5.90
CA ARG A 56 7.36 4.89 5.34
C ARG A 56 6.12 5.72 5.06
N VAL A 57 6.17 6.99 5.43
CA VAL A 57 5.13 7.98 5.15
C VAL A 57 5.76 9.11 4.36
N THR A 58 5.23 9.40 3.18
CA THR A 58 5.75 10.41 2.27
C THR A 58 4.64 11.28 1.70
N PRO A 59 4.86 12.60 1.51
CA PRO A 59 3.92 13.44 0.75
C PRO A 59 3.76 12.91 -0.68
N GLU A 60 2.54 12.95 -1.23
CA GLU A 60 2.25 12.48 -2.60
C GLU A 60 3.23 13.05 -3.64
N ALA A 61 3.44 14.38 -3.58
CA ALA A 61 4.31 15.11 -4.51
C ALA A 61 5.79 14.65 -4.49
N SER A 62 6.23 13.95 -3.44
CA SER A 62 7.62 13.49 -3.30
C SER A 62 7.90 12.16 -3.99
N ARG A 63 6.86 11.43 -4.43
CA ARG A 63 6.98 10.07 -5.00
C ARG A 63 6.51 9.97 -6.45
N VAL A 64 6.93 10.93 -7.26
CA VAL A 64 6.69 10.92 -8.71
C VAL A 64 7.23 9.64 -9.37
N ASP A 65 8.25 9.01 -8.78
CA ASP A 65 8.81 7.73 -9.21
C ASP A 65 7.79 6.57 -9.18
N LEU A 66 6.73 6.65 -8.38
CA LEU A 66 5.66 5.65 -8.33
C LEU A 66 4.65 5.78 -9.49
N SER A 67 4.62 6.90 -10.21
CA SER A 67 3.60 7.17 -11.23
C SER A 67 3.60 6.14 -12.37
N ILE A 68 4.77 5.84 -12.93
CA ILE A 68 4.92 4.87 -14.02
C ILE A 68 4.57 3.44 -13.56
N PRO A 69 5.15 2.89 -12.48
CA PRO A 69 4.86 1.52 -12.08
C PRO A 69 3.39 1.32 -11.66
N THR A 70 2.75 2.31 -11.02
CA THR A 70 1.32 2.23 -10.68
C THR A 70 0.43 2.29 -11.92
N GLN A 71 0.71 3.16 -12.89
CA GLN A 71 -0.01 3.20 -14.17
C GLN A 71 0.11 1.87 -14.94
N ASN A 72 1.32 1.30 -15.00
CA ASN A 72 1.55 0.01 -15.63
C ASN A 72 0.75 -1.12 -14.94
N ALA A 73 0.70 -1.12 -13.60
CA ALA A 73 -0.09 -2.06 -12.83
C ALA A 73 -1.58 -1.96 -13.14
N ILE A 74 -2.12 -0.74 -13.22
CA ILE A 74 -3.54 -0.49 -13.58
C ILE A 74 -3.84 -0.96 -15.00
N GLN A 75 -2.99 -0.63 -15.99
CA GLN A 75 -3.17 -1.05 -17.37
C GLN A 75 -3.19 -2.58 -17.49
N LYS A 76 -2.29 -3.26 -16.78
CA LYS A 76 -2.26 -4.73 -16.71
C LYS A 76 -3.53 -5.29 -16.08
N TYR A 77 -3.98 -4.71 -14.96
CA TYR A 77 -5.19 -5.14 -14.24
C TYR A 77 -6.46 -5.02 -15.09
N LEU A 78 -6.60 -3.91 -15.82
CA LEU A 78 -7.73 -3.65 -16.72
C LEU A 78 -7.65 -4.40 -18.07
N GLY A 79 -6.65 -5.24 -18.27
CA GLY A 79 -6.44 -5.99 -19.51
C GLY A 79 -6.16 -5.09 -20.73
N GLY A 80 -5.53 -3.93 -20.53
CA GLY A 80 -5.23 -2.97 -21.59
C GLY A 80 -6.41 -2.12 -22.07
N SER A 81 -7.55 -2.16 -21.37
CA SER A 81 -8.70 -1.30 -21.65
C SER A 81 -8.80 -0.17 -20.63
N GLU A 82 -8.82 1.10 -21.06
CA GLU A 82 -8.98 2.26 -20.17
C GLU A 82 -10.44 2.40 -19.68
N LYS A 83 -10.95 1.40 -18.95
CA LYS A 83 -12.37 1.35 -18.56
C LYS A 83 -12.69 1.89 -17.17
N GLY A 84 -11.79 2.66 -16.55
CA GLY A 84 -12.07 3.29 -15.26
C GLY A 84 -11.20 4.51 -14.96
N PRO A 85 -11.67 5.41 -14.08
CA PRO A 85 -10.85 6.49 -13.56
C PRO A 85 -9.65 5.92 -12.79
N LEU A 86 -8.44 6.46 -13.03
CA LEU A 86 -7.22 6.08 -12.29
C LEU A 86 -7.39 6.29 -10.77
N THR A 87 -8.25 7.24 -10.36
CA THR A 87 -8.56 7.55 -8.96
C THR A 87 -9.19 6.40 -8.19
N ASN A 88 -9.67 5.35 -8.87
CA ASN A 88 -10.25 4.17 -8.22
C ASN A 88 -9.19 3.15 -7.78
N PHE A 89 -7.94 3.31 -8.20
CA PHE A 89 -6.84 2.39 -7.92
C PHE A 89 -5.86 3.04 -6.94
N LEU A 90 -6.11 2.86 -5.65
CA LEU A 90 -5.36 3.52 -4.58
C LEU A 90 -4.41 2.60 -3.82
N PHE A 91 -4.40 1.32 -4.17
CA PHE A 91 -3.72 0.29 -3.39
C PHE A 91 -2.91 -0.60 -4.33
N PHE A 92 -1.64 -0.78 -4.00
CA PHE A 92 -0.71 -1.58 -4.78
C PHE A 92 0.11 -2.44 -3.86
N LYS A 93 0.60 -3.56 -4.40
CA LYS A 93 1.58 -4.38 -3.71
C LYS A 93 2.69 -4.84 -4.64
N SER A 94 3.79 -5.29 -4.05
CA SER A 94 4.96 -5.74 -4.77
C SER A 94 5.82 -6.67 -3.93
N ASN A 95 6.30 -7.75 -4.54
CA ASN A 95 7.39 -8.57 -3.99
C ASN A 95 8.76 -8.16 -4.56
N LYS A 96 8.81 -7.11 -5.39
CA LYS A 96 10.03 -6.61 -6.02
C LYS A 96 9.96 -5.09 -6.17
N SER A 97 10.47 -4.42 -5.15
CA SER A 97 10.52 -2.97 -5.10
C SER A 97 11.87 -2.48 -4.56
N SER A 98 12.22 -1.26 -4.93
CA SER A 98 13.34 -0.50 -4.40
C SER A 98 13.27 -0.28 -2.89
N PHE A 99 12.08 -0.37 -2.29
CA PHE A 99 11.92 -0.31 -0.84
C PHE A 99 12.32 -1.62 -0.17
N ILE A 100 11.97 -2.77 -0.78
CA ILE A 100 12.48 -4.08 -0.34
C ILE A 100 14.00 -4.15 -0.58
N ASP A 101 14.49 -3.72 -1.74
CA ASP A 101 15.93 -3.68 -2.04
C ASP A 101 16.68 -2.85 -0.99
N TRP A 102 16.11 -1.70 -0.56
CA TRP A 102 16.67 -0.89 0.52
C TRP A 102 16.65 -1.63 1.86
N TYR A 103 15.54 -2.28 2.21
CA TYR A 103 15.43 -3.05 3.46
C TYR A 103 16.50 -4.15 3.54
N ASP A 104 16.79 -4.81 2.42
CA ASP A 104 17.83 -5.83 2.32
C ASP A 104 19.27 -5.30 2.51
N THR A 105 19.47 -3.99 2.42
CA THR A 105 20.76 -3.38 2.75
C THR A 105 20.99 -3.20 4.26
N LEU A 106 19.94 -3.33 5.08
CA LEU A 106 20.03 -3.19 6.53
C LEU A 106 20.68 -4.44 7.16
N PRO A 107 21.40 -4.30 8.28
CA PRO A 107 22.04 -5.43 8.98
C PRO A 107 21.01 -6.25 9.77
N THR A 108 20.08 -6.92 9.07
CA THR A 108 18.98 -7.70 9.62
C THR A 108 18.80 -9.03 8.87
N LEU A 109 17.81 -9.85 9.26
CA LEU A 109 17.32 -10.94 8.42
C LEU A 109 16.69 -10.29 7.18
N GLY A 110 17.39 -10.30 6.05
CA GLY A 110 16.90 -9.75 4.79
C GLY A 110 15.74 -10.56 4.21
N SER A 111 15.20 -10.10 3.08
CA SER A 111 14.10 -10.72 2.33
C SER A 111 14.41 -12.11 1.76
N THR A 112 15.66 -12.57 1.85
CA THR A 112 16.04 -13.90 1.38
C THR A 112 15.53 -15.04 2.25
N ASP A 113 15.30 -14.75 3.54
CA ASP A 113 14.93 -15.77 4.53
C ASP A 113 13.44 -15.74 4.89
N ILE A 114 12.72 -14.69 4.49
CA ILE A 114 11.30 -14.46 4.78
C ILE A 114 10.58 -13.87 3.56
N HIS A 115 9.32 -14.24 3.35
CA HIS A 115 8.53 -13.67 2.27
C HIS A 115 8.16 -12.23 2.61
N LEU A 116 8.60 -11.26 1.79
CA LEU A 116 8.26 -9.84 1.99
C LEU A 116 7.37 -9.32 0.89
N GLU A 117 6.37 -8.53 1.30
CA GLU A 117 5.53 -7.75 0.42
C GLU A 117 5.61 -6.28 0.79
N HIS A 118 5.74 -5.44 -0.22
CA HIS A 118 5.67 -4.00 -0.12
C HIS A 118 4.24 -3.56 -0.46
N HIS A 119 3.50 -3.11 0.55
CA HIS A 119 2.15 -2.55 0.42
C HIS A 119 2.21 -1.04 0.27
N ILE A 120 1.47 -0.49 -0.69
CA ILE A 120 1.45 0.92 -1.03
C ILE A 120 0.01 1.43 -0.98
N TYR A 121 -0.17 2.54 -0.28
CA TYR A 121 -1.43 3.24 -0.10
C TYR A 121 -1.30 4.64 -0.68
N LEU A 122 -1.92 4.89 -1.83
CA LEU A 122 -1.98 6.21 -2.45
C LEU A 122 -3.18 6.98 -1.89
N MET A 123 -2.90 7.84 -0.91
CA MET A 123 -3.88 8.69 -0.25
C MET A 123 -3.40 10.16 -0.35
N ASP A 124 -3.99 11.06 0.44
CA ASP A 124 -3.45 12.41 0.68
C ASP A 124 -1.95 12.41 1.04
N GLN A 125 -1.52 11.34 1.69
CA GLN A 125 -0.14 10.92 1.87
C GLN A 125 0.06 9.51 1.32
N ILE A 126 1.27 9.23 0.86
CA ILE A 126 1.66 7.87 0.46
C ILE A 126 2.19 7.16 1.68
N ILE A 127 1.54 6.05 2.03
CA ILE A 127 2.00 5.14 3.08
C ILE A 127 2.51 3.88 2.41
N GLU A 128 3.67 3.43 2.85
CA GLU A 128 4.30 2.21 2.38
C GLU A 128 4.68 1.35 3.58
N ILE A 129 4.35 0.06 3.49
CA ILE A 129 4.60 -0.91 4.55
C ILE A 129 5.32 -2.10 3.94
N ILE A 130 6.41 -2.55 4.58
CA ILE A 130 7.02 -3.86 4.31
C ILE A 130 6.49 -4.81 5.38
N SER A 131 5.80 -5.86 4.93
CA SER A 131 5.19 -6.85 5.82
C SER A 131 5.31 -8.26 5.24
N GLU A 132 5.34 -9.26 6.11
CA GLU A 132 5.25 -10.67 5.70
C GLU A 132 3.85 -11.07 5.23
N ASN A 133 2.82 -10.40 5.75
CA ASN A 133 1.41 -10.69 5.46
C ASN A 133 0.63 -9.42 5.09
N GLU A 134 -0.44 -9.60 4.31
CA GLU A 134 -1.47 -8.58 4.08
C GLU A 134 -2.21 -8.23 5.39
N PRO A 135 -2.74 -7.00 5.54
CA PRO A 135 -3.51 -6.62 6.71
C PRO A 135 -4.87 -7.29 6.71
N THR A 136 -5.41 -7.44 7.91
CA THR A 136 -6.85 -7.64 8.07
C THR A 136 -7.58 -6.31 7.84
N VAL A 137 -8.69 -6.34 7.12
CA VAL A 137 -9.49 -5.14 6.81
C VAL A 137 -10.88 -5.28 7.39
N ILE A 138 -11.31 -4.26 8.14
CA ILE A 138 -12.64 -4.22 8.78
C ILE A 138 -13.25 -2.84 8.53
N GLN A 139 -14.50 -2.81 8.05
CA GLN A 139 -15.29 -1.58 8.06
C GLN A 139 -15.77 -1.31 9.49
N ILE A 140 -15.45 -0.13 10.02
CA ILE A 140 -15.74 0.27 11.40
C ILE A 140 -16.80 1.38 11.51
N ARG A 141 -17.19 1.97 10.37
CA ARG A 141 -18.28 2.94 10.27
C ARG A 141 -18.89 2.94 8.88
#